data_AF-A0A0W1QQI7-F1
#
_entry.id   AF-A0A0W1QQI7-F1
#
_cell.length_a   1.000
_cell.length_b   1.000
_cell.length_c   1.000
_cell.angle_alpha   90.00
_cell.angle_beta   90.00
_cell.angle_gamma   90.00
#
_symmetry.space_group_name_H-M   'P 1'
#
loop_
_entity.id
_entity.type
_entity.pdbx_description
1 polymer ?
#
loop_
_entity_poly.entity_id
_entity_poly.type
_entity_poly.pdbx_seq_one_letter_code
_entity_poly.pdbx_strand_id
1 'polypeptide(L)'
;MKTPYDTALRMQQREVDAVKVAIAAAVERVASLEEEASALQGRTREERVLAHALPFDSDAWLALAKRELARLAAEAEAARGRLVQLRAQALEAFGRLRAIEIAAERYRDEQARALEAAEQAAIDDIAAARFLRERKRMLVKAG
;
A
#
# COMPACT_ATOMS: atom_id res chain seq x y z
N MET A 1 -21.31 11.66 2.28
CA MET A 1 -22.13 10.44 2.20
C MET A 1 -21.31 9.26 2.70
N LYS A 2 -21.81 8.48 3.66
CA LYS A 2 -21.17 7.20 4.05
C LYS A 2 -21.45 6.17 2.96
N THR A 3 -20.43 5.43 2.52
CA THR A 3 -20.61 4.33 1.56
C THR A 3 -20.56 2.98 2.29
N PRO A 4 -21.19 1.92 1.74
CA PRO A 4 -21.04 0.56 2.27
C PRO A 4 -19.58 0.08 2.30
N TYR A 5 -18.71 0.71 1.52
CA TYR A 5 -17.30 0.37 1.38
C TYR A 5 -16.39 1.03 2.43
N ASP A 6 -16.89 1.98 3.23
CA ASP A 6 -16.06 2.78 4.16
C ASP A 6 -15.30 1.92 5.19
N THR A 7 -15.88 0.82 5.64
CA THR A 7 -15.20 -0.12 6.56
C THR A 7 -14.11 -0.92 5.84
N ALA A 8 -14.39 -1.38 4.62
CA ALA A 8 -13.43 -2.13 3.82
C ALA A 8 -12.25 -1.23 3.38
N LEU A 9 -12.50 0.03 3.01
CA LEU A 9 -11.49 1.02 2.71
C LEU A 9 -10.55 1.26 3.90
N ARG A 10 -11.11 1.46 5.11
CA ARG A 10 -10.30 1.65 6.32
C ARG A 10 -9.45 0.41 6.65
N MET A 11 -9.99 -0.78 6.46
CA MET A 11 -9.24 -2.02 6.68
C MET A 11 -8.08 -2.13 5.68
N GLN A 12 -8.34 -1.93 4.38
CA GLN A 12 -7.32 -2.03 3.34
C GLN A 12 -6.26 -0.93 3.44
N GLN A 13 -6.64 0.28 3.87
CA GLN A 13 -5.68 1.34 4.15
C GLN A 13 -4.69 0.93 5.26
N ARG A 14 -5.17 0.33 6.35
CA ARG A 14 -4.31 -0.18 7.42
C ARG A 14 -3.38 -1.28 6.94
N GLU A 15 -3.86 -2.15 6.06
CA GLU A 15 -3.06 -3.23 5.47
C GLU A 15 -1.93 -2.67 4.60
N VAL A 16 -2.23 -1.69 3.74
CA VAL A 16 -1.24 -0.95 2.95
C VAL A 16 -0.21 -0.25 3.85
N ASP A 17 -0.65 0.42 4.91
CA ASP A 17 0.24 1.13 5.82
C ASP A 17 1.15 0.15 6.59
N ALA A 18 0.63 -1.00 7.00
CA ALA A 18 1.43 -2.05 7.63
C ALA A 18 2.53 -2.59 6.70
N VAL A 19 2.20 -2.82 5.42
CA VAL A 19 3.19 -3.30 4.45
C VAL A 19 4.25 -2.23 4.15
N LYS A 20 3.89 -0.94 4.08
CA LYS A 20 4.87 0.15 3.93
C LYS A 20 5.87 0.17 5.09
N VAL A 21 5.38 0.05 6.33
CA VAL A 21 6.24 0.00 7.53
C VAL A 21 7.17 -1.22 7.47
N ALA A 22 6.65 -2.39 7.10
CA ALA A 22 7.45 -3.60 6.97
C ALA A 22 8.54 -3.47 5.89
N ILE A 23 8.22 -2.85 4.75
CA ILE A 23 9.21 -2.57 3.69
C ILE A 23 10.30 -1.64 4.20
N ALA A 24 9.95 -0.55 4.89
CA ALA A 24 10.93 0.39 5.43
C ALA A 24 11.88 -0.31 6.42
N ALA A 25 11.34 -1.13 7.32
CA ALA A 25 12.13 -1.92 8.27
C ALA A 25 13.05 -2.94 7.56
N ALA A 26 12.57 -3.59 6.51
CA ALA A 26 13.37 -4.54 5.74
C ALA A 26 14.51 -3.87 4.97
N VAL A 27 14.27 -2.68 4.40
CA VAL A 27 15.31 -1.87 3.74
C VAL A 27 16.39 -1.46 4.74
N GLU A 28 15.99 -0.95 5.91
CA GLU A 28 16.90 -0.59 6.98
C GLU A 28 17.73 -1.79 7.46
N ARG A 29 17.12 -2.98 7.53
CA ARG A 29 17.85 -4.19 7.91
C ARG A 29 18.89 -4.60 6.87
N VAL A 30 18.59 -4.45 5.58
CA VAL A 30 19.59 -4.72 4.52
C VAL A 30 20.74 -3.72 4.62
N ALA A 31 20.45 -2.43 4.78
CA ALA A 31 21.46 -1.39 4.89
C ALA A 31 22.38 -1.62 6.10
N SER A 32 21.84 -1.92 7.28
CA SER A 32 22.64 -2.21 8.48
C SER A 32 23.53 -3.44 8.32
N LEU A 33 23.03 -4.52 7.69
CA LEU A 33 23.85 -5.71 7.41
C LEU A 33 25.00 -5.42 6.44
N GLU A 34 24.76 -4.59 5.42
CA GLU A 34 25.80 -4.17 4.47
C GLU A 34 26.86 -3.29 5.15
N GLU A 35 26.45 -2.38 6.03
CA GLU A 35 27.35 -1.55 6.82
C GLU A 35 28.19 -2.38 7.79
N GLU A 36 27.57 -3.31 8.52
CA GLU A 36 28.26 -4.27 9.41
C GLU A 36 29.32 -5.08 8.63
N ALA A 37 28.96 -5.57 7.44
CA ALA A 37 29.88 -6.31 6.59
C ALA A 37 31.05 -5.44 6.09
N SER A 38 30.77 -4.21 5.66
CA SER A 38 31.78 -3.25 5.23
C SER A 38 32.76 -2.90 6.35
N ALA A 39 32.24 -2.64 7.56
CA ALA A 39 33.05 -2.37 8.74
C ALA A 39 33.96 -3.55 9.10
N LEU A 40 33.42 -4.78 9.07
CA LEU A 40 34.20 -6.00 9.32
C LEU A 40 35.28 -6.22 8.25
N GLN A 41 34.99 -5.95 6.98
CA GLN A 41 35.99 -6.00 5.90
C GLN A 41 37.10 -4.98 6.10
N GLY A 42 36.76 -3.75 6.50
CA GLY A 42 37.72 -2.69 6.84
C GLY A 42 38.67 -3.13 7.95
N ARG A 43 38.11 -3.60 9.08
CA ARG A 43 38.90 -4.15 10.20
C ARG A 43 39.76 -5.34 9.77
N THR A 44 39.22 -6.25 8.95
CA THR A 44 39.98 -7.39 8.40
C THR A 44 41.18 -6.93 7.59
N ARG A 45 41.05 -5.85 6.83
CA ARG A 45 42.15 -5.29 6.04
C ARG A 45 43.23 -4.67 6.93
N GLU A 46 42.84 -3.90 7.94
CA GLU A 46 43.76 -3.26 8.89
C GLU A 46 44.57 -4.31 9.68
N GLU A 47 43.89 -5.30 10.25
CA GLU A 47 44.50 -6.38 11.01
C GLU A 47 45.46 -7.21 10.16
N ARG A 48 45.16 -7.42 8.86
CA ARG A 48 46.10 -8.08 7.95
C ARG A 48 47.38 -7.29 7.70
N VAL A 49 47.29 -5.95 7.65
CA VAL A 49 48.48 -5.09 7.51
C VAL A 49 49.34 -5.17 8.76
N LEU A 50 48.71 -5.12 9.95
CA LEU A 50 49.41 -5.23 11.23
C LEU A 50 50.03 -6.62 11.44
N ALA A 51 49.31 -7.69 11.10
CA ALA A 51 49.79 -9.06 11.24
C ALA A 51 51.00 -9.35 10.34
N HIS A 52 51.12 -8.71 9.17
CA HIS A 52 52.29 -8.84 8.31
C HIS A 52 53.59 -8.31 8.96
N ALA A 53 53.47 -7.45 9.99
CA ALA A 53 54.62 -6.94 10.75
C ALA A 53 55.01 -7.84 11.94
N LEU A 54 54.27 -8.92 12.22
CA LEU A 54 54.46 -9.79 13.37
C LEU A 54 54.90 -11.21 12.91
N PRO A 55 55.77 -11.90 13.66
CA PRO A 55 56.34 -13.19 13.26
C PRO A 55 55.45 -14.41 13.59
N PHE A 56 54.14 -14.24 13.81
CA PHE A 56 53.21 -15.32 14.16
C PHE A 56 51.92 -15.28 13.34
N ASP A 57 51.39 -16.46 13.02
CA ASP A 57 50.23 -16.64 12.14
C ASP A 57 48.91 -16.28 12.84
N SER A 58 48.09 -15.43 12.20
CA SER A 58 46.77 -14.99 12.68
C SER A 58 45.59 -15.77 12.07
N ASP A 59 45.84 -16.99 11.58
CA ASP A 59 44.93 -17.76 10.74
C ASP A 59 43.57 -18.08 11.39
N ALA A 60 43.54 -18.33 12.70
CA ALA A 60 42.30 -18.62 13.42
C ALA A 60 41.35 -17.42 13.43
N TRP A 61 41.89 -16.21 13.64
CA TRP A 61 41.08 -14.99 13.63
C TRP A 61 40.56 -14.67 12.22
N LEU A 62 41.40 -14.82 11.19
CA LEU A 62 40.99 -14.64 9.80
C LEU A 62 39.90 -15.63 9.39
N ALA A 63 39.98 -16.88 9.86
CA ALA A 63 38.93 -17.87 9.62
C ALA A 63 37.59 -17.48 10.27
N LEU A 64 37.62 -16.94 11.49
CA LEU A 64 36.43 -16.40 12.16
C LEU A 64 35.84 -15.20 11.41
N ALA A 65 36.68 -14.24 11.00
CA ALA A 65 36.24 -13.07 10.24
C ALA A 65 35.58 -13.46 8.91
N LYS A 66 36.15 -14.44 8.18
CA LYS A 66 35.55 -14.98 6.95
C LYS A 66 34.19 -15.62 7.22
N ARG A 67 34.08 -16.43 8.28
CA ARG A 67 32.80 -17.07 8.66
C ARG A 67 31.74 -16.02 8.99
N GLU A 68 32.13 -14.97 9.69
CA GLU A 68 31.22 -13.89 10.06
C GLU A 68 30.76 -13.08 8.84
N LEU A 69 31.65 -12.77 7.91
CA LEU A 69 31.27 -12.16 6.62
C LEU A 69 30.31 -13.04 5.82
N ALA A 70 30.53 -14.36 5.81
CA ALA A 70 29.61 -15.29 5.16
C ALA A 70 28.23 -15.32 5.84
N ARG A 71 28.19 -15.22 7.18
CA ARG A 71 26.94 -15.11 7.96
C ARG A 71 26.18 -13.84 7.59
N LEU A 72 26.86 -12.68 7.63
CA LEU A 72 26.26 -11.39 7.28
C LEU A 72 25.74 -11.36 5.84
N ALA A 73 26.49 -11.94 4.89
CA ALA A 73 26.05 -12.06 3.51
C ALA A 73 24.78 -12.93 3.38
N ALA A 74 24.73 -14.08 4.05
CA ALA A 74 23.55 -14.95 4.05
C ALA A 74 22.32 -14.26 4.66
N GLU A 75 22.51 -13.50 5.74
CA GLU A 75 21.44 -12.70 6.35
C GLU A 75 20.97 -11.56 5.44
N ALA A 76 21.90 -10.89 4.74
CA ALA A 76 21.56 -9.83 3.81
C ALA A 76 20.74 -10.38 2.63
N GLU A 77 21.12 -11.52 2.07
CA GLU A 77 20.35 -12.20 1.02
C GLU A 77 18.97 -12.64 1.50
N ALA A 78 18.86 -13.18 2.72
CA ALA A 78 17.56 -13.50 3.30
C ALA A 78 16.69 -12.25 3.49
N ALA A 79 17.27 -11.13 3.92
CA ALA A 79 16.57 -9.85 4.08
C ALA A 79 16.13 -9.26 2.72
N ARG A 80 16.98 -9.33 1.68
CA ARG A 80 16.61 -8.97 0.30
C ARG A 80 15.46 -9.84 -0.21
N GLY A 81 15.50 -11.15 0.05
CA GLY A 81 14.42 -12.07 -0.31
C GLY A 81 13.09 -11.68 0.35
N ARG A 82 13.10 -11.34 1.64
CA ARG A 82 11.92 -10.80 2.34
C ARG A 82 11.44 -9.50 1.74
N LEU A 83 12.33 -8.59 1.34
CA LEU A 83 11.97 -7.34 0.69
C LEU A 83 11.24 -7.57 -0.65
N VAL A 84 11.66 -8.56 -1.44
CA VAL A 84 10.97 -8.95 -2.68
C VAL A 84 9.55 -9.43 -2.37
N GLN A 85 9.38 -10.28 -1.36
CA GLN A 85 8.06 -10.77 -0.93
C GLN A 85 7.16 -9.63 -0.44
N LEU A 86 7.68 -8.72 0.38
CA LEU A 86 6.95 -7.55 0.87
C LEU A 86 6.51 -6.63 -0.26
N ARG A 87 7.35 -6.44 -1.29
CA ARG A 87 6.99 -5.66 -2.48
C ARG A 87 5.86 -6.31 -3.28
N ALA A 88 5.88 -7.63 -3.42
CA ALA A 88 4.77 -8.35 -4.04
C ALA A 88 3.47 -8.20 -3.24
N GLN A 89 3.54 -8.37 -1.92
CA GLN A 89 2.39 -8.13 -1.02
C GLN A 89 1.87 -6.69 -1.10
N ALA A 90 2.76 -5.71 -1.23
CA ALA A 90 2.37 -4.31 -1.40
C ALA A 90 1.58 -4.12 -2.69
N LEU A 91 2.06 -4.66 -3.81
CA LEU A 91 1.36 -4.57 -5.09
C LEU A 91 -0.06 -5.15 -4.99
N GLU A 92 -0.22 -6.30 -4.34
CA GLU A 92 -1.53 -6.90 -4.12
C GLU A 92 -2.44 -6.05 -3.21
N ALA A 93 -1.91 -5.53 -2.10
CA ALA A 93 -2.65 -4.69 -1.16
C ALA A 93 -3.11 -3.38 -1.82
N PHE A 94 -2.24 -2.73 -2.59
CA PHE A 94 -2.60 -1.55 -3.38
C PHE A 94 -3.65 -1.87 -4.45
N GLY A 95 -3.52 -3.01 -5.13
CA GLY A 95 -4.51 -3.48 -6.10
C GLY A 95 -5.90 -3.66 -5.47
N ARG A 96 -5.96 -4.30 -4.30
CA ARG A 96 -7.20 -4.46 -3.53
C ARG A 96 -7.79 -3.12 -3.09
N LEU A 97 -6.98 -2.24 -2.52
CA LEU A 97 -7.41 -0.90 -2.12
C LEU A 97 -8.02 -0.15 -3.31
N ARG A 98 -7.31 -0.14 -4.45
CA ARG A 98 -7.77 0.55 -5.65
C ARG A 98 -9.07 -0.01 -6.20
N ALA A 99 -9.27 -1.33 -6.17
CA ALA A 99 -10.51 -1.94 -6.59
C ALA A 99 -11.71 -1.50 -5.72
N ILE A 100 -11.50 -1.39 -4.40
CA ILE A 100 -12.54 -0.92 -3.46
C ILE A 100 -12.82 0.57 -3.66
N GLU A 101 -11.80 1.40 -3.87
CA GLU A 101 -11.97 2.82 -4.18
C GLU A 101 -12.85 3.03 -5.42
N ILE A 102 -12.57 2.28 -6.49
CA ILE A 102 -13.35 2.33 -7.73
C ILE A 102 -14.80 1.88 -7.48
N ALA A 103 -15.01 0.82 -6.70
CA ALA A 103 -16.36 0.36 -6.36
C ALA A 103 -17.13 1.40 -5.52
N ALA A 104 -16.45 2.05 -4.58
CA ALA A 104 -17.02 3.13 -3.78
C ALA A 104 -17.36 4.35 -4.64
N GLU A 105 -16.50 4.74 -5.57
CA GLU A 105 -16.74 5.82 -6.51
C GLU A 105 -17.97 5.56 -7.38
N ARG A 106 -18.03 4.38 -8.03
CA ARG A 106 -19.19 3.96 -8.85
C ARG A 106 -20.50 4.00 -8.06
N TYR A 107 -20.47 3.53 -6.81
CA TYR A 107 -21.65 3.58 -5.94
C TYR A 107 -22.10 5.02 -5.68
N ARG A 108 -21.16 5.96 -5.47
CA ARG A 108 -21.51 7.37 -5.28
C ARG A 108 -22.16 7.96 -6.52
N ASP A 109 -21.63 7.65 -7.69
CA ASP A 109 -22.15 8.14 -8.97
C ASP A 109 -23.54 7.55 -9.28
N GLU A 110 -23.77 6.28 -8.95
CA GLU A 110 -25.09 5.65 -9.07
C GLU A 110 -26.11 6.28 -8.12
N GLN A 111 -25.73 6.55 -6.87
CA GLN A 111 -26.61 7.21 -5.90
C GLN A 111 -26.93 8.65 -6.30
N ALA A 112 -25.95 9.39 -6.83
CA ALA A 112 -26.18 10.75 -7.33
C ALA A 112 -27.19 10.75 -8.49
N ARG A 113 -27.01 9.86 -9.47
CA ARG A 113 -27.95 9.71 -10.60
C ARG A 113 -29.34 9.28 -10.16
N ALA A 114 -29.44 8.38 -9.17
CA ALA A 114 -30.73 7.95 -8.63
C ALA A 114 -31.46 9.10 -7.92
N LEU A 115 -30.74 9.95 -7.20
CA LEU A 115 -31.29 11.14 -6.55
C LEU A 115 -31.80 12.15 -7.60
N GLU A 116 -30.98 12.47 -8.60
CA GLU A 116 -31.35 13.37 -9.71
C GLU A 116 -32.60 12.87 -10.46
N ALA A 117 -32.66 11.56 -10.75
CA ALA A 117 -33.81 10.96 -11.40
C ALA A 117 -35.07 11.04 -10.54
N ALA A 118 -34.96 10.87 -9.22
CA ALA A 118 -36.08 11.00 -8.29
C ALA A 118 -36.57 12.45 -8.18
N GLU A 119 -35.65 13.42 -8.16
CA GLU A 119 -35.99 14.85 -8.16
C GLU A 119 -36.72 15.25 -9.44
N GLN A 120 -36.24 14.79 -10.60
CA GLN A 120 -36.89 15.05 -11.89
C GLN A 120 -38.27 14.41 -11.97
N ALA A 121 -38.42 13.15 -11.54
CA ALA A 121 -39.71 12.47 -11.51
C ALA A 121 -40.74 13.22 -10.65
N ALA A 122 -40.32 13.75 -9.49
CA ALA A 122 -41.18 14.55 -8.63
C ALA A 122 -41.63 15.86 -9.29
N ILE A 123 -40.74 16.54 -10.04
CA ILE A 123 -41.07 17.75 -10.80
C ILE A 123 -42.08 17.42 -11.91
N ASP A 124 -41.85 16.33 -12.64
CA ASP A 124 -42.72 15.90 -13.75
C ASP A 124 -44.12 15.52 -13.25
N ASP A 125 -44.21 14.83 -12.11
CA ASP A 125 -45.48 14.50 -11.45
C ASP A 125 -46.27 15.76 -11.06
N ILE A 126 -45.59 16.77 -10.50
CA ILE A 126 -46.22 18.06 -10.15
C ILE A 126 -46.70 18.78 -11.42
N ALA A 127 -45.89 18.80 -12.48
CA ALA A 127 -46.25 19.42 -13.75
C ALA A 127 -47.46 18.71 -14.40
N ALA A 128 -47.47 17.39 -14.43
CA ALA A 128 -48.57 16.58 -14.93
C ALA A 128 -49.87 16.84 -14.13
N ALA A 129 -49.79 16.88 -12.80
CA ALA A 129 -50.94 17.19 -11.94
C ALA A 129 -51.52 18.59 -12.20
N ARG A 130 -50.66 19.60 -12.42
CA ARG A 130 -51.08 20.96 -12.79
C ARG A 130 -51.77 20.98 -14.16
N PHE A 131 -51.17 20.34 -15.16
CA PHE A 131 -51.73 20.25 -16.51
C PHE A 131 -53.12 19.59 -16.50
N LEU A 132 -53.29 18.47 -15.79
CA LEU A 132 -54.58 17.79 -15.67
C LEU A 132 -55.66 18.68 -14.99
N ARG A 133 -55.27 19.45 -13.96
CA ARG A 133 -56.17 20.41 -13.31
C ARG A 133 -56.61 21.53 -14.25
N GLU A 134 -55.68 22.10 -15.01
CA GLU A 134 -55.99 23.16 -15.99
C GLU A 134 -56.89 22.64 -17.11
N ARG A 135 -56.61 21.45 -17.65
CA ARG A 135 -57.46 20.81 -18.67
C ARG A 135 -58.89 20.60 -18.17
N LYS A 136 -59.06 20.14 -16.93
CA LYS A 136 -60.40 20.00 -16.31
C LYS A 136 -61.11 21.35 -16.20
N ARG A 137 -60.39 22.42 -15.86
CA ARG A 137 -60.95 23.77 -15.73
C ARG A 137 -61.38 24.36 -17.07
N MET A 138 -60.64 24.09 -18.15
CA MET A 138 -60.99 24.52 -19.50
C MET A 138 -62.26 23.83 -20.02
N LEU A 139 -62.39 22.53 -19.79
CA LEU A 139 -63.60 21.77 -20.18
C LEU A 139 -64.87 22.26 -19.47
N VAL A 140 -64.77 22.68 -18.21
CA VAL A 140 -65.91 23.23 -17.44
C VAL A 140 -66.34 24.62 -17.93
N LYS A 141 -65.45 25.41 -18.54
CA LYS A 141 -65.79 26.74 -19.09
C LYS A 141 -66.42 26.70 -20.49
N ALA A 142 -66.37 25.55 -21.16
CA ALA A 142 -66.80 25.39 -22.55
C ALA A 142 -68.19 24.74 -22.72
N GLY A 143 -68.86 24.41 -21.62
CA GLY A 143 -70.26 23.95 -21.59
C GLY A 143 -71.13 24.92 -20.80
#